data_AF-A0A7T4N489-F1
#
_entry.id   AF-A0A7T4N489-F1
#
_cell.length_a   1.000
_cell.length_b   1.000
_cell.length_c   1.000
_cell.angle_alpha   90.00
_cell.angle_beta   90.00
_cell.angle_gamma   90.00
#
_symmetry.space_group_name_H-M   'P 1'
#
loop_
_entity.id
_entity.type
_entity.pdbx_description
1 polymer ?
#
loop_
_entity_poly.entity_id
_entity_poly.type
_entity_poly.pdbx_seq_one_letter_code
_entity_poly.pdbx_strand_id
1 'polypeptide(L)'
;MSHNLRATSSDRSCDMLPPLPSLPQTARTPSQAPTETSSLDILRAPLARLCETLDAIFEACVRFPEPSDSTFFARGMRLALAEAASDPALLTPAQREGSTDTYRRHLLAADPHGRYAIAALVWQPRQASPVHAHHTWCGYAVLEGTLSETIFEWDGARHCASAARVQARKPRAVSFVRGGRGGIHRLGNCSDAPAVSLHIYGVQGAQLATHVNDLVRVADSTIMA
;
A
#
# COMPACT_ATOMS: atom_id res chain seq x y z
N MET A 1 73.03 -17.48 5.74
CA MET A 1 73.86 -16.85 4.68
C MET A 1 73.26 -15.47 4.44
N SER A 2 73.78 -14.45 5.14
CA SER A 2 74.73 -13.46 4.57
C SER A 2 73.95 -12.33 3.89
N HIS A 3 74.09 -11.03 4.15
CA HIS A 3 74.89 -10.22 5.07
C HIS A 3 74.22 -8.82 5.13
N ASN A 4 74.48 -8.10 6.22
CA ASN A 4 74.26 -6.65 6.41
C ASN A 4 74.75 -5.78 5.24
N LEU A 5 74.20 -4.57 5.07
CA LEU A 5 74.90 -3.28 5.34
C LEU A 5 74.09 -2.03 4.90
N ARG A 6 74.08 -1.04 5.81
CA ARG A 6 73.65 0.37 5.64
C ARG A 6 74.75 1.22 4.98
N ALA A 7 74.37 2.34 4.35
CA ALA A 7 75.01 3.68 4.33
C ALA A 7 74.41 4.52 3.15
N THR A 8 73.66 5.61 3.35
CA THR A 8 74.00 7.04 3.62
C THR A 8 74.48 7.88 2.42
N SER A 9 74.03 9.15 2.40
CA SER A 9 74.48 10.33 1.60
C SER A 9 73.97 10.43 0.15
N SER A 10 73.82 11.58 -0.50
CA SER A 10 73.71 13.02 -0.17
C SER A 10 73.56 13.72 -1.53
N ASP A 11 72.56 14.60 -1.64
CA ASP A 11 72.59 15.93 -2.27
C ASP A 11 73.48 16.19 -3.52
N ARG A 12 72.84 16.58 -4.65
CA ARG A 12 73.12 17.84 -5.40
C ARG A 12 72.37 17.92 -6.74
N SER A 13 71.74 19.08 -6.93
CA SER A 13 71.01 19.54 -8.11
C SER A 13 71.91 20.29 -9.14
N CYS A 14 71.27 20.71 -10.24
CA CYS A 14 71.67 21.65 -11.32
C CYS A 14 72.48 21.03 -12.49
N ASP A 15 72.19 21.26 -13.77
CA ASP A 15 71.42 22.34 -14.41
C ASP A 15 71.01 22.03 -15.88
N MET A 16 69.86 22.60 -16.27
CA MET A 16 69.55 23.35 -17.52
C MET A 16 69.53 22.71 -18.92
N LEU A 17 68.32 22.65 -19.53
CA LEU A 17 67.89 23.54 -20.64
C LEU A 17 66.35 23.42 -20.90
N PRO A 18 65.63 24.47 -21.36
CA PRO A 18 64.16 24.49 -21.44
C PRO A 18 63.60 24.16 -22.84
N PRO A 19 62.34 23.70 -22.95
CA PRO A 19 61.59 23.78 -24.20
C PRO A 19 60.52 24.89 -24.23
N LEU A 20 60.24 25.30 -25.47
CA LEU A 20 59.44 26.43 -25.98
C LEU A 20 57.93 26.42 -25.62
N PRO A 21 57.23 27.57 -25.72
CA PRO A 21 55.85 27.73 -25.25
C PRO A 21 54.81 27.05 -26.15
N SER A 22 53.78 26.47 -25.52
CA SER A 22 52.60 25.89 -26.17
C SER A 22 51.44 26.90 -26.26
N LEU A 23 50.69 26.83 -27.37
CA LEU A 23 49.54 27.66 -27.77
C LEU A 23 48.34 27.61 -26.78
N PRO A 24 47.45 28.62 -26.79
CA PRO A 24 46.42 28.81 -25.77
C PRO A 24 45.29 27.77 -25.82
N GLN A 25 44.88 27.29 -24.64
CA GLN A 25 43.70 26.45 -24.44
C GLN A 25 42.41 27.22 -24.73
N THR A 26 41.58 26.68 -25.62
CA THR A 26 40.19 27.09 -25.79
C THR A 26 39.37 26.67 -24.57
N ALA A 27 38.67 27.65 -24.00
CA ALA A 27 37.73 27.47 -22.90
C ALA A 27 36.61 26.49 -23.31
N ARG A 28 36.41 25.43 -22.53
CA ARG A 28 35.23 24.56 -22.64
C ARG A 28 34.07 25.19 -21.88
N THR A 29 33.00 25.48 -22.62
CA THR A 29 31.68 25.82 -22.12
C THR A 29 31.16 24.70 -21.20
N PRO A 30 30.47 25.00 -20.07
CA PRO A 30 29.91 23.96 -19.22
C PRO A 30 28.79 23.23 -19.97
N SER A 31 28.98 21.93 -20.15
CA SER A 31 27.95 20.99 -20.57
C SER A 31 26.84 21.01 -19.51
N GLN A 32 25.64 21.44 -19.89
CA GLN A 32 24.46 21.28 -19.05
C GLN A 32 24.28 19.79 -18.75
N ALA A 33 24.30 19.44 -17.47
CA ALA A 33 23.98 18.11 -16.99
C ALA A 33 22.51 17.79 -17.38
N PRO A 34 22.20 16.54 -17.76
CA PRO A 34 20.81 16.12 -17.83
C PRO A 34 20.21 16.27 -16.43
N THR A 35 19.03 16.88 -16.36
CA THR A 35 18.27 17.09 -15.12
C THR A 35 18.15 15.75 -14.39
N GLU A 36 18.94 15.57 -13.34
CA GLU A 36 18.85 14.42 -12.45
C GLU A 36 17.47 14.47 -11.78
N THR A 37 16.56 13.59 -12.22
CA THR A 37 15.41 13.22 -11.40
C THR A 37 15.96 12.77 -10.05
N SER A 38 15.62 13.49 -8.97
CA SER A 38 16.31 13.36 -7.70
C SER A 38 16.15 11.94 -7.12
N SER A 39 17.22 11.38 -6.56
CA SER A 39 17.21 10.05 -5.93
C SER A 39 16.24 9.94 -4.74
N LEU A 40 15.76 11.09 -4.24
CA LEU A 40 14.71 11.19 -3.22
C LEU A 40 13.33 10.81 -3.76
N ASP A 41 13.03 11.09 -5.03
CA ASP A 41 11.78 10.69 -5.67
C ASP A 41 11.68 9.17 -5.88
N ILE A 42 12.84 8.51 -6.01
CA ILE A 42 12.97 7.06 -6.20
C ILE A 42 12.88 6.29 -4.85
N LEU A 43 13.14 6.96 -3.73
CA LEU A 43 13.22 6.35 -2.39
C LEU A 43 12.02 6.63 -1.46
N ARG A 44 11.01 7.38 -1.91
CA ARG A 44 9.80 7.56 -1.09
C ARG A 44 9.13 6.21 -0.84
N ALA A 45 9.06 5.79 0.42
CA ALA A 45 8.47 4.52 0.82
C ALA A 45 7.06 4.38 0.20
N PRO A 46 6.67 3.22 -0.36
CA PRO A 46 5.43 3.09 -1.12
C PRO A 46 4.18 3.51 -0.35
N LEU A 47 4.18 3.30 0.97
CA LEU A 47 3.12 3.75 1.86
C LEU A 47 2.98 5.29 1.91
N ALA A 48 4.09 6.04 1.88
CA ALA A 48 4.06 7.50 1.86
C ALA A 48 3.44 8.03 0.56
N ARG A 49 3.78 7.43 -0.60
CA ARG A 49 3.18 7.77 -1.89
C ARG A 49 1.67 7.48 -1.91
N LEU A 50 1.25 6.38 -1.29
CA LEU A 50 -0.16 6.08 -1.12
C LEU A 50 -0.84 7.18 -0.29
N CYS A 51 -0.32 7.54 0.90
CA CYS A 51 -0.91 8.60 1.72
C CYS A 51 -1.04 9.93 0.97
N GLU A 52 0.00 10.36 0.26
CA GLU A 52 -0.02 11.59 -0.55
C GLU A 52 -1.08 11.53 -1.66
N THR A 53 -1.25 10.37 -2.29
CA THR A 53 -2.28 10.16 -3.31
C THR A 53 -3.69 10.25 -2.69
N LEU A 54 -3.90 9.67 -1.51
CA LEU A 54 -5.17 9.78 -0.80
C LEU A 54 -5.47 11.23 -0.42
N ASP A 55 -4.47 11.96 0.08
CA ASP A 55 -4.60 13.37 0.45
C ASP A 55 -5.02 14.23 -0.74
N ALA A 56 -4.41 14.02 -1.91
CA ALA A 56 -4.80 14.69 -3.15
C ALA A 56 -6.23 14.35 -3.61
N ILE A 57 -6.66 13.09 -3.45
CA ILE A 57 -8.04 12.68 -3.76
C ILE A 57 -9.03 13.39 -2.83
N PHE A 58 -8.73 13.50 -1.54
CA PHE A 58 -9.56 14.21 -0.57
C PHE A 58 -9.64 15.71 -0.87
N GLU A 59 -8.51 16.35 -1.19
CA GLU A 59 -8.48 17.77 -1.55
C GLU A 59 -9.32 18.05 -2.78
N ALA A 60 -9.20 17.22 -3.82
CA ALA A 60 -10.05 17.33 -5.02
C ALA A 60 -11.55 17.12 -4.73
N CYS A 61 -11.89 16.49 -3.61
CA CYS A 61 -13.26 16.25 -3.17
C CYS A 61 -13.73 17.16 -2.03
N VAL A 62 -12.97 18.20 -1.66
CA VAL A 62 -13.26 19.06 -0.50
C VAL A 62 -14.65 19.72 -0.54
N ARG A 63 -15.23 19.88 -1.73
CA ARG A 63 -16.57 20.46 -1.92
C ARG A 63 -17.72 19.48 -1.68
N PHE A 64 -17.45 18.19 -1.57
CA PHE A 64 -18.46 17.18 -1.28
C PHE A 64 -18.58 16.97 0.24
N PRO A 65 -19.78 17.04 0.83
CA PRO A 65 -19.98 16.75 2.25
C PRO A 65 -19.52 15.34 2.62
N GLU A 66 -19.77 14.39 1.73
CA GLU A 66 -19.29 13.01 1.81
C GLU A 66 -18.47 12.70 0.55
N PRO A 67 -17.13 12.76 0.61
CA PRO A 67 -16.27 12.50 -0.54
C PRO A 67 -16.54 11.15 -1.21
N SER A 68 -16.92 10.13 -0.45
CA SER A 68 -17.17 8.78 -0.97
C SER A 68 -18.40 8.65 -1.87
N ASP A 69 -19.28 9.65 -1.89
CA ASP A 69 -20.38 9.74 -2.85
C ASP A 69 -19.92 10.16 -4.25
N SER A 70 -18.73 10.75 -4.37
CA SER A 70 -18.15 11.13 -5.65
C SER A 70 -17.65 9.91 -6.44
N THR A 71 -18.02 9.85 -7.73
CA THR A 71 -17.47 8.85 -8.65
C THR A 71 -15.96 9.04 -8.86
N PHE A 72 -15.49 10.29 -8.77
CA PHE A 72 -14.06 10.62 -8.82
C PHE A 72 -13.33 10.00 -7.63
N PHE A 73 -13.85 10.16 -6.41
CA PHE A 73 -13.27 9.57 -5.20
C PHE A 73 -13.18 8.05 -5.31
N ALA A 74 -14.29 7.40 -5.66
CA ALA A 74 -14.34 5.94 -5.81
C ALA A 74 -13.39 5.44 -6.90
N ARG A 75 -13.21 6.17 -8.00
CA ARG A 75 -12.24 5.83 -9.06
C ARG A 75 -10.80 6.04 -8.59
N GLY A 76 -10.51 7.17 -7.95
CA GLY A 76 -9.20 7.51 -7.39
C GLY A 76 -8.73 6.46 -6.38
N MET A 77 -9.60 6.08 -5.44
CA MET A 77 -9.32 5.04 -4.45
C MET A 77 -8.95 3.71 -5.09
N ARG A 78 -9.69 3.28 -6.12
CA ARG A 78 -9.38 2.03 -6.84
C ARG A 78 -8.04 2.09 -7.55
N LEU A 79 -7.69 3.23 -8.16
CA LEU A 79 -6.40 3.40 -8.84
C LEU A 79 -5.24 3.42 -7.83
N ALA A 80 -5.37 4.18 -6.74
CA ALA A 80 -4.37 4.22 -5.67
C ALA A 80 -4.13 2.83 -5.05
N LEU A 81 -5.20 2.08 -4.79
CA LEU A 81 -5.12 0.69 -4.31
C LEU A 81 -4.44 -0.24 -5.33
N ALA A 82 -4.75 -0.11 -6.62
CA ALA A 82 -4.14 -0.93 -7.66
C ALA A 82 -2.63 -0.65 -7.80
N GLU A 83 -2.23 0.61 -7.70
CA GLU A 83 -0.84 1.02 -7.71
C GLU A 83 -0.10 0.49 -6.48
N ALA A 84 -0.64 0.72 -5.28
CA ALA A 84 -0.04 0.22 -4.04
C ALA A 84 0.09 -1.30 -4.03
N ALA A 85 -0.92 -2.04 -4.51
CA ALA A 85 -0.89 -3.49 -4.61
C ALA A 85 0.10 -4.03 -5.66
N SER A 86 0.67 -3.17 -6.50
CA SER A 86 1.72 -3.53 -7.46
C SER A 86 3.12 -3.45 -6.87
N ASP A 87 3.29 -2.83 -5.70
CA ASP A 87 4.59 -2.56 -5.10
C ASP A 87 4.96 -3.62 -4.04
N PRO A 88 5.95 -4.49 -4.30
CA PRO A 88 6.33 -5.54 -3.35
C PRO A 88 6.96 -4.99 -2.06
N ALA A 89 7.47 -3.75 -2.09
CA ALA A 89 8.08 -3.08 -0.94
C ALA A 89 7.05 -2.35 -0.05
N LEU A 90 5.74 -2.44 -0.37
CA LEU A 90 4.69 -1.75 0.38
C LEU A 90 4.66 -2.13 1.87
N LEU A 91 4.84 -3.41 2.17
CA LEU A 91 4.78 -3.94 3.52
C LEU A 91 6.16 -4.45 3.96
N THR A 92 6.44 -4.36 5.26
CA THR A 92 7.59 -5.04 5.88
C THR A 92 7.25 -6.50 6.22
N PRO A 93 8.24 -7.35 6.58
CA PRO A 93 7.97 -8.69 7.08
C PRO A 93 7.08 -8.69 8.34
N ALA A 94 7.32 -7.78 9.30
CA ALA A 94 6.52 -7.67 10.52
C ALA A 94 5.04 -7.36 10.24
N GLN A 95 4.76 -6.54 9.22
CA GLN A 95 3.41 -6.19 8.78
C GLN A 95 2.70 -7.33 8.02
N ARG A 96 3.38 -8.48 7.82
CA ARG A 96 2.81 -9.72 7.26
C ARG A 96 2.59 -10.81 8.29
N GLU A 97 2.96 -10.59 9.54
CA GLU A 97 2.77 -11.59 10.58
C GLU A 97 1.27 -11.82 10.82
N GLY A 98 0.82 -13.07 10.73
CA GLY A 98 -0.56 -13.42 11.03
C GLY A 98 -0.81 -13.69 12.52
N SER A 99 -2.02 -14.15 12.83
CA SER A 99 -2.39 -14.70 14.14
C SER A 99 -3.09 -16.04 13.95
N THR A 100 -2.95 -16.95 14.92
CA THR A 100 -3.63 -18.26 14.91
C THR A 100 -5.14 -18.14 15.14
N ASP A 101 -5.57 -17.14 15.90
CA ASP A 101 -6.94 -17.07 16.42
C ASP A 101 -7.89 -16.42 15.43
N THR A 102 -7.52 -15.23 14.92
CA THR A 102 -8.30 -14.46 13.96
C THR A 102 -7.38 -13.84 12.91
N TYR A 103 -7.93 -13.40 11.79
CA TYR A 103 -7.15 -12.57 10.86
C TYR A 103 -6.63 -11.34 11.61
N ARG A 104 -5.38 -10.96 11.33
CA ARG A 104 -4.72 -9.84 12.01
C ARG A 104 -4.87 -8.59 11.18
N ARG A 105 -5.08 -7.45 11.84
CA ARG A 105 -5.02 -6.11 11.24
C ARG A 105 -3.75 -5.42 11.71
N HIS A 106 -2.92 -4.99 10.78
CA HIS A 106 -1.77 -4.12 11.03
C HIS A 106 -2.12 -2.71 10.57
N LEU A 107 -2.24 -1.76 11.49
CA LEU A 107 -2.37 -0.34 11.13
C LEU A 107 -1.05 0.12 10.51
N LEU A 108 -1.11 0.64 9.29
CA LEU A 108 0.06 1.09 8.53
C LEU A 108 0.21 2.60 8.62
N ALA A 109 -0.89 3.32 8.41
CA ALA A 109 -0.96 4.78 8.48
C ALA A 109 -2.39 5.20 8.84
N ALA A 110 -2.51 6.38 9.42
CA ALA A 110 -3.79 7.04 9.63
C ALA A 110 -3.63 8.53 9.36
N ASP A 111 -4.62 9.12 8.71
CA ASP A 111 -4.66 10.55 8.46
C ASP A 111 -4.80 11.31 9.80
N PRO A 112 -3.99 12.35 10.06
CA PRO A 112 -4.07 13.12 11.31
C PRO A 112 -5.40 13.88 11.48
N HIS A 113 -6.14 14.12 10.40
CA HIS A 113 -7.48 14.73 10.46
C HIS A 113 -8.60 13.68 10.54
N GLY A 114 -8.26 12.39 10.65
CA GLY A 114 -9.22 11.31 10.79
C GLY A 114 -9.98 10.94 9.51
N ARG A 115 -9.53 11.39 8.34
CA ARG A 115 -10.19 11.14 7.04
C ARG A 115 -10.09 9.68 6.60
N TYR A 116 -9.00 9.00 6.94
CA TYR A 116 -8.80 7.58 6.61
C TYR A 116 -7.83 6.86 7.55
N ALA A 117 -7.92 5.52 7.55
CA ALA A 117 -6.94 4.60 8.11
C ALA A 117 -6.59 3.52 7.09
N ILE A 118 -5.29 3.21 6.96
CA ILE A 118 -4.75 2.19 6.06
C ILE A 118 -4.28 1.00 6.89
N ALA A 119 -4.69 -0.21 6.53
CA ALA A 119 -4.31 -1.42 7.24
C ALA A 119 -3.95 -2.57 6.29
N ALA A 120 -2.95 -3.37 6.66
CA ALA A 120 -2.75 -4.70 6.09
C ALA A 120 -3.54 -5.72 6.91
N LEU A 121 -4.32 -6.56 6.24
CA LEU A 121 -5.01 -7.69 6.84
C LEU A 121 -4.33 -8.98 6.41
N VAL A 122 -3.92 -9.78 7.39
CA VAL A 122 -3.27 -11.08 7.18
C VAL A 122 -4.25 -12.19 7.55
N TRP A 123 -4.51 -13.06 6.58
CA TRP A 123 -5.51 -14.12 6.66
C TRP A 123 -4.81 -15.48 6.62
N GLN A 124 -4.74 -16.17 7.76
CA GLN A 124 -4.30 -17.56 7.78
C GLN A 124 -5.33 -18.47 7.09
N PRO A 125 -4.93 -19.68 6.68
CA PRO A 125 -5.85 -20.66 6.08
C PRO A 125 -7.15 -20.81 6.88
N ARG A 126 -8.27 -20.82 6.16
CA ARG A 126 -9.65 -20.92 6.68
C ARG A 126 -10.17 -19.75 7.52
N GLN A 127 -9.37 -18.71 7.75
CA GLN A 127 -9.86 -17.51 8.42
C GLN A 127 -10.79 -16.70 7.52
N ALA A 128 -11.74 -16.01 8.12
CA ALA A 128 -12.67 -15.15 7.41
C ALA A 128 -13.26 -14.08 8.32
N SER A 129 -13.77 -13.02 7.72
CA SER A 129 -14.56 -12.01 8.41
C SER A 129 -15.96 -12.58 8.74
N PRO A 130 -16.69 -11.94 9.68
CA PRO A 130 -18.14 -12.07 9.70
C PRO A 130 -18.76 -11.49 8.41
N VAL A 131 -20.05 -11.77 8.19
CA VAL A 131 -20.84 -11.05 7.17
C VAL A 131 -21.12 -9.65 7.70
N HIS A 132 -20.74 -8.64 6.93
CA HIS A 132 -20.85 -7.25 7.36
C HIS A 132 -21.12 -6.30 6.19
N ALA A 133 -21.91 -5.27 6.49
CA ALA A 133 -21.91 -3.99 5.81
C ALA A 133 -20.81 -3.09 6.41
N HIS A 134 -20.82 -1.81 6.04
CA HIS A 134 -19.82 -0.85 6.53
C HIS A 134 -20.51 0.40 7.10
N HIS A 135 -20.04 0.91 8.24
CA HIS A 135 -20.48 2.22 8.73
C HIS A 135 -19.84 3.40 7.99
N THR A 136 -18.78 3.14 7.21
CA THR A 136 -18.04 4.10 6.40
C THR A 136 -17.73 3.51 5.03
N TRP A 137 -17.12 4.26 4.12
CA TRP A 137 -16.59 3.69 2.89
C TRP A 137 -15.39 2.77 3.15
N CYS A 138 -15.18 1.81 2.24
CA CYS A 138 -14.12 0.81 2.31
C CYS A 138 -13.56 0.57 0.91
N GLY A 139 -12.24 0.69 0.77
CA GLY A 139 -11.50 0.20 -0.38
C GLY A 139 -10.56 -0.92 0.05
N TYR A 140 -10.41 -1.96 -0.78
CA TYR A 140 -9.39 -2.98 -0.53
C TYR A 140 -8.76 -3.51 -1.81
N ALA A 141 -7.53 -4.00 -1.68
CA ALA A 141 -6.80 -4.73 -2.71
C ALA A 141 -6.17 -5.99 -2.13
N VAL A 142 -6.16 -7.08 -2.90
CA VAL A 142 -5.40 -8.29 -2.53
C VAL A 142 -3.93 -8.08 -2.91
N LEU A 143 -3.03 -8.22 -1.94
CA LEU A 143 -1.59 -8.12 -2.15
C LEU A 143 -0.99 -9.50 -2.48
N GLU A 144 -1.30 -10.49 -1.66
CA GLU A 144 -0.71 -11.84 -1.72
C GLU A 144 -1.79 -12.91 -1.51
N GLY A 145 -1.61 -14.07 -2.15
CA GLY A 145 -2.58 -15.17 -2.08
C GLY A 145 -3.90 -14.86 -2.81
N THR A 146 -4.95 -15.64 -2.51
CA THR A 146 -6.28 -15.44 -3.07
C THR A 146 -7.31 -15.45 -1.96
N LEU A 147 -8.16 -14.42 -1.92
CA LEU A 147 -9.32 -14.38 -1.03
C LEU A 147 -10.57 -14.87 -1.76
N SER A 148 -11.53 -15.40 -1.02
CA SER A 148 -12.90 -15.61 -1.45
C SER A 148 -13.76 -14.47 -0.91
N GLU A 149 -14.52 -13.82 -1.78
CA GLU A 149 -15.48 -12.79 -1.40
C GLU A 149 -16.89 -13.29 -1.71
N THR A 150 -17.70 -13.43 -0.65
CA THR A 150 -19.15 -13.65 -0.80
C THR A 150 -19.86 -12.32 -0.71
N ILE A 151 -20.62 -11.96 -1.74
CA ILE A 151 -21.46 -10.77 -1.80
C ILE A 151 -22.88 -11.15 -1.39
N PHE A 152 -23.50 -10.31 -0.57
CA PHE A 152 -24.86 -10.50 -0.10
C PHE A 152 -25.76 -9.34 -0.52
N GLU A 153 -27.05 -9.63 -0.67
CA GLU A 153 -28.10 -8.65 -0.90
C GLU A 153 -28.90 -8.43 0.39
N TRP A 154 -29.24 -7.18 0.69
CA TRP A 154 -30.00 -6.80 1.87
C TRP A 154 -31.50 -6.87 1.61
N ASP A 155 -32.22 -7.66 2.41
CA ASP A 155 -33.68 -7.63 2.50
C ASP A 155 -34.09 -6.69 3.64
N GLY A 156 -34.60 -5.52 3.27
CA GLY A 156 -35.08 -4.50 4.21
C GLY A 156 -36.33 -4.89 4.98
N ALA A 157 -37.19 -5.75 4.43
CA ALA A 157 -38.41 -6.19 5.09
C ALA A 157 -38.12 -7.26 6.15
N ARG A 158 -37.20 -8.18 5.85
CA ARG A 158 -36.82 -9.27 6.77
C ARG A 158 -35.65 -8.92 7.69
N HIS A 159 -35.04 -7.75 7.48
CA HIS A 159 -33.84 -7.31 8.20
C HIS A 159 -32.73 -8.39 8.18
N CYS A 160 -32.44 -8.93 7.00
CA CYS A 160 -31.36 -9.90 6.82
C CYS A 160 -30.70 -9.80 5.44
N ALA A 161 -29.50 -10.35 5.34
CA ALA A 161 -28.76 -10.49 4.10
C ALA A 161 -28.82 -11.93 3.58
N SER A 162 -28.91 -12.10 2.26
CA SER A 162 -28.84 -13.41 1.58
C SER A 162 -27.66 -13.44 0.62
N ALA A 163 -26.93 -14.56 0.58
CA ALA A 163 -25.78 -14.69 -0.31
C ALA A 163 -26.24 -14.65 -1.77
N ALA A 164 -25.66 -13.72 -2.55
CA ALA A 164 -26.01 -13.52 -3.95
C ALA A 164 -24.98 -14.17 -4.87
N ARG A 165 -23.68 -14.01 -4.56
CA ARG A 165 -22.59 -14.62 -5.34
C ARG A 165 -21.31 -14.76 -4.55
N VAL A 166 -20.48 -15.72 -4.95
CA VAL A 166 -19.12 -15.91 -4.44
C VAL A 166 -18.14 -15.68 -5.58
N GLN A 167 -17.06 -14.96 -5.31
CA GLN A 167 -16.01 -14.69 -6.30
C GLN A 167 -14.61 -14.83 -5.69
N ALA A 168 -13.69 -15.40 -6.46
CA ALA A 168 -12.28 -15.41 -6.11
C ALA A 168 -11.66 -14.03 -6.37
N ARG A 169 -10.84 -13.56 -5.43
CA ARG A 169 -10.11 -12.29 -5.45
C ARG A 169 -8.63 -12.62 -5.50
N LYS A 170 -8.10 -12.72 -6.71
CA LYS A 170 -6.69 -13.00 -7.01
C LYS A 170 -5.81 -11.80 -6.61
N PRO A 171 -4.47 -11.95 -6.54
CA PRO A 171 -3.57 -10.81 -6.33
C PRO A 171 -3.90 -9.66 -7.29
N ARG A 172 -3.82 -8.43 -6.78
CA ARG A 172 -4.19 -7.17 -7.45
C ARG A 172 -5.68 -6.97 -7.70
N ALA A 173 -6.57 -7.87 -7.25
CA ALA A 173 -8.00 -7.62 -7.30
C ALA A 173 -8.36 -6.47 -6.36
N VAL A 174 -9.03 -5.44 -6.89
CA VAL A 174 -9.41 -4.22 -6.16
C VAL A 174 -10.94 -4.12 -6.04
N SER A 175 -11.42 -3.64 -4.89
CA SER A 175 -12.82 -3.30 -4.65
C SER A 175 -12.94 -1.97 -3.93
N PHE A 176 -14.09 -1.33 -4.09
CA PHE A 176 -14.49 -0.15 -3.32
C PHE A 176 -15.99 -0.15 -3.14
N VAL A 177 -16.43 0.10 -1.91
CA VAL A 177 -17.83 0.23 -1.50
C VAL A 177 -18.01 1.48 -0.65
N ARG A 178 -19.22 2.05 -0.70
CA ARG A 178 -19.64 3.14 0.19
C ARG A 178 -20.11 2.57 1.53
N GLY A 179 -20.29 3.46 2.50
CA GLY A 179 -21.00 3.13 3.73
C GLY A 179 -22.44 2.67 3.48
N GLY A 180 -22.98 1.90 4.42
CA GLY A 180 -24.30 1.32 4.37
C GLY A 180 -24.34 -0.10 3.83
N ARG A 181 -25.56 -0.56 3.54
CA ARG A 181 -25.90 -1.96 3.25
C ARG A 181 -25.90 -2.31 1.75
N GLY A 182 -25.40 -1.42 0.90
CA GLY A 182 -25.26 -1.67 -0.54
C GLY A 182 -24.06 -2.56 -0.91
N GLY A 183 -23.13 -2.77 0.02
CA GLY A 183 -21.89 -3.53 -0.19
C GLY A 183 -21.65 -4.57 0.90
N ILE A 184 -22.68 -5.37 1.24
CA ILE A 184 -22.55 -6.43 2.25
C ILE A 184 -21.66 -7.53 1.69
N HIS A 185 -20.64 -7.90 2.46
CA HIS A 185 -19.78 -9.00 2.05
C HIS A 185 -19.18 -9.81 3.21
N ARG A 186 -18.57 -10.92 2.84
CA ARG A 186 -17.68 -11.71 3.67
C ARG A 186 -16.42 -12.02 2.88
N LEU A 187 -15.27 -11.64 3.43
CA LEU A 187 -13.96 -12.04 2.92
C LEU A 187 -13.46 -13.25 3.71
N GLY A 188 -12.84 -14.20 3.03
CA GLY A 188 -12.19 -15.34 3.66
C GLY A 188 -11.04 -15.90 2.86
N ASN A 189 -10.14 -16.59 3.54
CA ASN A 189 -9.07 -17.35 2.91
C ASN A 189 -9.47 -18.82 2.86
N CYS A 190 -9.90 -19.28 1.69
CA CYS A 190 -10.27 -20.69 1.45
C CYS A 190 -9.08 -21.55 0.98
N SER A 191 -7.88 -20.97 0.89
CA SER A 191 -6.66 -21.68 0.47
C SER A 191 -5.92 -22.28 1.66
N ASP A 192 -4.88 -23.06 1.36
CA ASP A 192 -3.94 -23.68 2.29
C ASP A 192 -2.72 -22.80 2.63
N ALA A 193 -2.57 -21.67 1.94
CA ALA A 193 -1.51 -20.69 2.18
C ALA A 193 -2.07 -19.39 2.80
N PRO A 194 -1.27 -18.60 3.54
CA PRO A 194 -1.68 -17.27 3.98
C PRO A 194 -2.00 -16.35 2.79
N ALA A 195 -2.92 -15.40 3.03
CA ALA A 195 -3.22 -14.32 2.09
C ALA A 195 -3.08 -12.97 2.81
N VAL A 196 -2.78 -11.91 2.05
CA VAL A 196 -2.64 -10.55 2.56
C VAL A 196 -3.44 -9.58 1.70
N SER A 197 -4.21 -8.70 2.34
CA SER A 197 -4.93 -7.62 1.67
C SER A 197 -4.62 -6.26 2.29
N LEU A 198 -4.58 -5.23 1.46
CA LEU A 198 -4.52 -3.84 1.87
C LEU A 198 -5.94 -3.29 1.95
N HIS A 199 -6.26 -2.59 3.03
CA HIS A 199 -7.56 -1.96 3.24
C HIS A 199 -7.38 -0.48 3.58
N ILE A 200 -8.29 0.34 3.07
CA ILE A 200 -8.41 1.76 3.39
C ILE A 200 -9.85 2.01 3.81
N TYR A 201 -10.03 2.61 4.97
CA TYR A 201 -11.33 2.88 5.57
C TYR A 201 -11.46 4.36 5.93
N GLY A 202 -12.66 4.92 5.78
CA GLY A 202 -12.98 6.28 6.24
C GLY A 202 -13.21 6.37 7.74
N VAL A 203 -12.23 5.95 8.55
CA VAL A 203 -12.25 6.05 10.03
C VAL A 203 -10.91 6.56 10.54
N GLN A 204 -10.89 7.02 11.79
CA GLN A 204 -9.65 7.27 12.52
C GLN A 204 -8.90 5.95 12.79
N GLY A 205 -7.57 6.02 12.91
CA GLY A 205 -6.73 4.83 13.16
C GLY A 205 -7.16 4.04 14.41
N ALA A 206 -7.50 4.73 15.50
CA ALA A 206 -7.96 4.10 16.75
C ALA A 206 -9.32 3.38 16.62
N GLN A 207 -10.09 3.68 15.57
CA GLN A 207 -11.44 3.15 15.34
C GLN A 207 -11.46 2.00 14.32
N LEU A 208 -10.30 1.64 13.73
CA LEU A 208 -10.15 0.61 12.71
C LEU A 208 -10.81 -0.73 13.07
N ALA A 209 -10.73 -1.15 14.34
CA ALA A 209 -11.25 -2.43 14.80
C ALA A 209 -12.72 -2.39 15.26
N THR A 210 -13.28 -1.20 15.48
CA THR A 210 -14.56 -1.03 16.21
C THR A 210 -15.65 -0.32 15.42
N HIS A 211 -15.30 0.50 14.43
CA HIS A 211 -16.26 1.38 13.73
C HIS A 211 -16.37 1.10 12.23
N VAL A 212 -15.66 0.10 11.71
CA VAL A 212 -15.73 -0.22 10.28
C VAL A 212 -16.94 -1.08 9.96
N ASN A 213 -17.10 -2.21 10.66
CA ASN A 213 -18.05 -3.25 10.30
C ASN A 213 -19.44 -2.98 10.89
N ASP A 214 -20.47 -2.95 10.04
CA ASP A 214 -21.88 -3.05 10.43
C ASP A 214 -22.30 -4.53 10.30
N LEU A 215 -22.35 -5.25 11.42
CA LEU A 215 -22.68 -6.68 11.39
C LEU A 215 -24.16 -6.89 11.02
N VAL A 216 -24.41 -7.76 10.07
CA VAL A 216 -25.77 -8.04 9.59
C VAL A 216 -26.18 -9.48 9.88
N ARG A 217 -27.47 -9.67 10.17
CA ARG A 217 -28.07 -11.00 10.24
C ARG A 217 -28.09 -11.61 8.84
N VAL A 218 -27.71 -12.87 8.72
CA VAL A 218 -27.83 -13.64 7.47
C VAL A 218 -29.14 -14.43 7.53
N ALA A 219 -29.86 -14.51 6.41
CA ALA A 219 -31.03 -15.38 6.32
C ALA A 219 -30.60 -16.83 6.51
N ASP A 220 -31.39 -17.61 7.25
CA ASP A 220 -31.13 -19.03 7.39
C ASP A 220 -31.17 -19.66 6.00
N SER A 221 -30.11 -20.39 5.63
CA SER A 221 -30.12 -21.19 4.43
C SER A 221 -31.20 -22.25 4.61
N THR A 222 -32.37 -22.07 3.99
CA THR A 222 -33.33 -23.16 3.86
C THR A 222 -32.65 -24.24 3.04
N ILE A 223 -32.06 -25.23 3.71
CA ILE A 223 -31.71 -26.48 3.07
C ILE A 223 -33.05 -27.10 2.70
N MET A 224 -33.46 -26.92 1.44
CA MET A 224 -34.45 -27.83 0.87
C MET A 224 -33.76 -29.19 0.81
N ALA A 225 -34.15 -30.06 1.73
CA ALA A 225 -33.74 -31.46 1.78
C ALA A 225 -34.15 -32.22 0.52
#